data_AF-A0A6P8H476-F1
#
_entry.id   AF-A0A6P8H476-F1
#
_cell.length_a   1.000
_cell.length_b   1.000
_cell.length_c   1.000
_cell.angle_alpha   90.00
_cell.angle_beta   90.00
_cell.angle_gamma   90.00
#
_symmetry.space_group_name_H-M   'P 1'
#
loop_
_entity.id
_entity.type
_entity.pdbx_description
1 polymer ?
#
loop_
_entity_poly.entity_id
_entity_poly.type
_entity_poly.pdbx_seq_one_letter_code
_entity_poly.pdbx_strand_id
1 'polypeptide(L)'
;MAFSFSYILLMSIATVLVAQTVREPTHCNMITGSVCRQYRTLGTYRVTCDKTKYNACGQICNSAKCYLQCNADICNQTCVAGRCVTAVCTSRSCKQECVRSGCKMECRSDVCSQSCEAAGCEIKCPAGVKDCTQICNSGKCKMKCDAGVQNCNQTCHGGKCAMICNAKNCIYSCKDGDCSYEERKEILLNNNLRPLRDCSKPENEETCYQNCTEGRCRIASLYGRTERSLQICHGGNCSFVCKAPLVCNQICTGGNCMRYSCSSEYCVQECVAGSCEMECASKTCYQISRGGLTTMRCLSNVDKCHQFCAGGDCKLFCQAKLCYPECKAGGCLTSNVKPRIRALPTRVRCLVSTGECQQNCHTKRSCICRRYYALFHSCDQLCYEGNCRSIKCYTLNKCNQVCEDGQCKSMMCKSNTCVQDCRGADCEMECQAKNCTQLCPGGGCRMRCTSRVENCIQACDPNKGECTFDCHAKKCSVTML
;
A
#
# COMPACT_ATOMS: atom_id res chain seq x y z
N MET A 1 -45.74 0.07 62.14
CA MET A 1 -45.49 1.49 62.50
C MET A 1 -44.50 2.05 61.49
N ALA A 2 -44.85 3.20 60.94
CA ALA A 2 -44.24 3.83 59.78
C ALA A 2 -42.80 4.28 60.02
N PHE A 3 -41.94 4.14 59.01
CA PHE A 3 -40.82 5.05 58.80
C PHE A 3 -40.66 5.37 57.32
N SER A 4 -40.82 6.66 57.06
CA SER A 4 -40.62 7.46 55.86
C SER A 4 -39.14 7.74 55.59
N PHE A 5 -38.67 7.58 54.34
CA PHE A 5 -37.56 8.33 53.72
C PHE A 5 -37.72 8.18 52.19
N SER A 6 -38.18 9.20 51.48
CA SER A 6 -37.42 10.33 50.89
C SER A 6 -36.76 9.98 49.54
N TYR A 7 -37.28 10.66 48.53
CA TYR A 7 -36.85 10.77 47.13
C TYR A 7 -35.34 10.93 46.94
N ILE A 8 -34.73 10.06 46.11
CA ILE A 8 -33.67 10.45 45.14
C ILE A 8 -33.91 9.66 43.85
N LEU A 9 -34.59 10.27 42.89
CA LEU A 9 -34.71 9.78 41.52
C LEU A 9 -33.43 10.18 40.76
N LEU A 10 -32.41 9.33 40.78
CA LEU A 10 -31.26 9.45 39.87
C LEU A 10 -31.67 8.92 38.49
N MET A 11 -32.11 9.82 37.62
CA MET A 11 -32.27 9.56 36.19
C MET A 11 -30.90 9.29 35.59
N SER A 12 -30.48 8.03 35.56
CA SER A 12 -29.36 7.56 34.76
C SER A 12 -29.74 7.64 33.28
N ILE A 13 -29.38 8.76 32.65
CA ILE A 13 -29.36 8.90 31.20
C ILE A 13 -28.33 7.89 30.68
N ALA A 14 -28.81 6.73 30.23
CA ALA A 14 -28.02 5.80 29.47
C ALA A 14 -27.66 6.49 28.15
N THR A 15 -26.45 7.05 28.09
CA THR A 15 -25.83 7.46 26.84
C THR A 15 -25.63 6.20 26.01
N VAL A 16 -26.59 5.95 25.12
CA VAL A 16 -26.42 5.02 24.00
C VAL A 16 -25.30 5.59 23.15
N LEU A 17 -24.06 5.19 23.44
CA LEU A 17 -22.95 5.26 22.52
C LEU A 17 -23.32 4.36 21.35
N VAL A 18 -23.98 4.94 20.36
CA VAL A 18 -24.06 4.37 19.01
C VAL A 18 -22.62 4.30 18.53
N ALA A 19 -22.00 3.14 18.69
CA ALA A 19 -20.78 2.80 18.00
C ALA A 19 -21.07 3.00 16.51
N GLN A 20 -20.54 4.07 15.94
CA GLN A 20 -20.57 4.28 14.51
C GLN A 20 -19.82 3.10 13.88
N THR A 21 -20.57 2.11 13.41
CA THR A 21 -20.05 1.06 12.55
C THR A 21 -19.52 1.76 11.31
N VAL A 22 -18.19 1.91 11.23
CA VAL A 22 -17.49 2.31 10.02
C VAL A 22 -17.85 1.27 8.95
N ARG A 23 -18.77 1.61 8.04
CA ARG A 23 -19.09 0.74 6.90
C ARG A 23 -17.83 0.59 6.04
N GLU A 24 -17.19 -0.58 6.12
CA GLU A 24 -16.08 -0.93 5.23
C GLU A 24 -16.56 -0.98 3.77
N PRO A 25 -15.75 -0.55 2.79
CA PRO A 25 -16.16 -0.53 1.39
C PRO A 25 -16.18 -1.94 0.81
N THR A 26 -17.32 -2.62 0.96
CA THR A 26 -17.67 -3.90 0.32
C THR A 26 -18.04 -3.74 -1.16
N HIS A 27 -18.07 -2.51 -1.67
CA HIS A 27 -18.54 -2.22 -3.02
C HIS A 27 -17.53 -2.59 -4.11
N CYS A 28 -18.08 -3.09 -5.21
CA CYS A 28 -17.37 -3.34 -6.45
C CYS A 28 -16.76 -2.04 -7.00
N ASN A 29 -15.49 -2.04 -7.44
CA ASN A 29 -14.87 -0.83 -8.01
C ASN A 29 -15.34 -0.56 -9.43
N MET A 30 -15.61 -1.61 -10.19
CA MET A 30 -16.01 -1.52 -11.59
C MET A 30 -16.96 -2.66 -11.89
N ILE A 31 -18.12 -2.33 -12.44
CA ILE A 31 -19.14 -3.28 -12.87
C ILE A 31 -19.26 -3.19 -14.39
N THR A 32 -19.17 -4.32 -15.08
CA THR A 32 -19.40 -4.42 -16.52
C THR A 32 -20.31 -5.61 -16.77
N GLY A 33 -21.60 -5.35 -17.03
CA GLY A 33 -22.63 -6.39 -17.04
C GLY A 33 -22.70 -7.11 -15.68
N SER A 34 -22.61 -8.43 -15.66
CA SER A 34 -22.60 -9.26 -14.45
C SER A 34 -21.20 -9.56 -13.91
N VAL A 35 -20.18 -8.78 -14.32
CA VAL A 35 -18.80 -8.92 -13.87
C VAL A 35 -18.44 -7.83 -12.87
N CYS A 36 -17.91 -8.22 -11.72
CA CYS A 36 -17.39 -7.30 -10.71
C CYS A 36 -15.86 -7.34 -10.64
N ARG A 37 -15.20 -6.16 -10.67
CA ARG A 37 -13.77 -6.03 -10.38
C ARG A 37 -13.54 -5.24 -9.09
N GLN A 38 -12.79 -5.82 -8.18
CA GLN A 38 -12.45 -5.25 -6.87
C GLN A 38 -10.93 -5.13 -6.74
N TYR A 39 -10.44 -3.92 -6.48
CA TYR A 39 -9.01 -3.65 -6.27
C TYR A 39 -8.79 -2.96 -4.92
N ARG A 40 -7.86 -3.49 -4.12
CA ARG A 40 -7.49 -2.91 -2.82
C ARG A 40 -5.98 -2.72 -2.74
N THR A 41 -5.55 -1.49 -2.51
CA THR A 41 -4.14 -1.11 -2.50
C THR A 41 -3.54 -1.08 -1.10
N LEU A 42 -4.21 -0.44 -0.13
CA LEU A 42 -3.66 -0.13 1.19
C LEU A 42 -4.76 -0.15 2.25
N GLY A 43 -4.50 -0.67 3.44
CA GLY A 43 -5.51 -0.73 4.51
C GLY A 43 -5.85 -2.16 4.91
N THR A 44 -6.94 -2.31 5.68
CA THR A 44 -7.51 -3.61 6.04
C THR A 44 -8.89 -3.70 5.42
N TYR A 45 -9.17 -4.81 4.71
CA TYR A 45 -10.46 -4.96 4.02
C TYR A 45 -10.97 -6.39 4.05
N ARG A 46 -12.27 -6.53 4.32
CA ARG A 46 -13.04 -7.69 3.91
C ARG A 46 -13.63 -7.44 2.53
N VAL A 47 -13.23 -8.26 1.55
CA VAL A 47 -13.62 -8.10 0.15
C VAL A 47 -14.45 -9.32 -0.24
N THR A 48 -15.76 -9.11 -0.41
CA THR A 48 -16.72 -10.16 -0.70
C THR A 48 -17.32 -10.00 -2.09
N CYS A 49 -17.48 -11.09 -2.83
CA CYS A 49 -18.26 -11.14 -4.06
C CYS A 49 -19.35 -12.21 -3.96
N ASP A 50 -20.60 -11.81 -4.17
CA ASP A 50 -21.78 -12.66 -3.98
C ASP A 50 -22.38 -13.07 -5.34
N LYS A 51 -22.69 -14.36 -5.48
CA LYS A 51 -23.32 -14.95 -6.68
C LYS A 51 -24.68 -14.35 -6.99
N THR A 52 -25.42 -13.91 -5.97
CA THR A 52 -26.74 -13.29 -6.16
C THR A 52 -26.67 -11.99 -6.98
N LYS A 53 -25.47 -11.41 -7.13
CA LYS A 53 -25.25 -10.13 -7.80
C LYS A 53 -24.35 -10.22 -9.04
N TYR A 54 -23.41 -11.16 -9.07
CA TYR A 54 -22.39 -11.24 -10.11
C TYR A 54 -22.13 -12.68 -10.53
N ASN A 55 -21.99 -12.90 -11.85
CA ASN A 55 -21.64 -14.20 -12.42
C ASN A 55 -20.13 -14.42 -12.39
N ALA A 56 -19.35 -13.34 -12.51
CA ALA A 56 -17.90 -13.40 -12.45
C ALA A 56 -17.30 -12.28 -11.60
N CYS A 57 -16.21 -12.60 -10.89
CA CYS A 57 -15.52 -11.63 -10.05
C CYS A 57 -14.01 -11.69 -10.20
N GLY A 58 -13.38 -10.52 -10.32
CA GLY A 58 -11.94 -10.33 -10.19
C GLY A 58 -11.64 -9.59 -8.89
N GLN A 59 -10.85 -10.18 -8.00
CA GLN A 59 -10.45 -9.58 -6.72
C GLN A 59 -8.93 -9.48 -6.65
N ILE A 60 -8.40 -8.26 -6.57
CA ILE A 60 -6.96 -8.02 -6.48
C ILE A 60 -6.64 -7.33 -5.16
N CYS A 61 -5.82 -7.98 -4.33
CA CYS A 61 -5.24 -7.41 -3.13
C CYS A 61 -3.76 -7.12 -3.35
N ASN A 62 -3.38 -5.83 -3.40
CA ASN A 62 -2.02 -5.44 -3.76
C ASN A 62 -1.07 -5.32 -2.57
N SER A 63 -1.39 -4.52 -1.55
CA SER A 63 -0.51 -4.32 -0.38
C SER A 63 -1.31 -4.07 0.91
N ALA A 64 -2.53 -4.57 0.93
CA ALA A 64 -3.46 -4.46 2.05
C ALA A 64 -3.52 -5.76 2.84
N LYS A 65 -4.06 -5.67 4.07
CA LYS A 65 -4.48 -6.83 4.86
C LYS A 65 -5.87 -7.23 4.39
N CYS A 66 -5.94 -8.16 3.44
CA CYS A 66 -7.20 -8.56 2.81
C CYS A 66 -7.74 -9.89 3.34
N TYR A 67 -9.06 -9.95 3.48
CA TYR A 67 -9.85 -11.16 3.62
C TYR A 67 -10.73 -11.27 2.37
N LEU A 68 -10.27 -12.02 1.37
CA LEU A 68 -10.99 -12.21 0.11
C LEU A 68 -11.97 -13.38 0.26
N GLN A 69 -13.23 -13.16 -0.11
CA GLN A 69 -14.28 -14.17 -0.19
C GLN A 69 -14.97 -14.03 -1.55
N CYS A 70 -15.05 -15.12 -2.30
CA CYS A 70 -15.67 -15.11 -3.62
C CYS A 70 -16.60 -16.30 -3.79
N ASN A 71 -17.87 -15.99 -4.06
CA ASN A 71 -18.93 -16.98 -4.18
C ASN A 71 -19.59 -16.99 -5.58
N ALA A 72 -19.20 -16.09 -6.49
CA ALA A 72 -19.74 -16.02 -7.87
C ALA A 72 -19.49 -17.31 -8.68
N ASP A 73 -19.98 -17.44 -9.91
CA ASP A 73 -19.74 -18.68 -10.68
C ASP A 73 -18.27 -18.83 -11.10
N ILE A 74 -17.64 -17.72 -11.48
CA ILE A 74 -16.23 -17.64 -11.86
C ILE A 74 -15.54 -16.62 -10.96
N CYS A 75 -14.47 -17.03 -10.29
CA CYS A 75 -13.70 -16.15 -9.43
C CYS A 75 -12.22 -16.20 -9.77
N ASN A 76 -11.63 -15.01 -9.94
CA ASN A 76 -10.20 -14.80 -10.06
C ASN A 76 -9.73 -13.93 -8.89
N GLN A 77 -8.94 -14.52 -8.00
CA GLN A 77 -8.40 -13.86 -6.82
C GLN A 77 -6.88 -13.76 -6.94
N THR A 78 -6.35 -12.54 -6.94
CA THR A 78 -4.91 -12.29 -7.01
C THR A 78 -4.44 -11.56 -5.75
N CYS A 79 -3.59 -12.21 -4.98
CA CYS A 79 -2.85 -11.60 -3.87
C CYS A 79 -1.44 -11.23 -4.37
N VAL A 80 -1.19 -9.94 -4.63
CA VAL A 80 0.07 -9.49 -5.23
C VAL A 80 1.17 -9.40 -4.17
N ALA A 81 0.97 -8.58 -3.14
CA ALA A 81 1.94 -8.37 -2.07
C ALA A 81 1.25 -8.11 -0.72
N GLY A 82 1.93 -8.38 0.39
CA GLY A 82 1.37 -8.17 1.73
C GLY A 82 0.62 -9.38 2.28
N ARG A 83 -0.07 -9.17 3.42
CA ARG A 83 -0.70 -10.24 4.18
C ARG A 83 -2.12 -10.49 3.68
N CYS A 84 -2.23 -11.29 2.62
CA CYS A 84 -3.50 -11.89 2.21
C CYS A 84 -3.88 -12.92 3.28
N VAL A 85 -4.60 -12.46 4.32
CA VAL A 85 -4.82 -13.25 5.54
C VAL A 85 -5.53 -14.55 5.19
N THR A 86 -6.55 -14.45 4.32
CA THR A 86 -7.26 -15.56 3.71
C THR A 86 -7.83 -15.11 2.37
N ALA A 87 -7.68 -15.94 1.35
CA ALA A 87 -8.45 -15.88 0.10
C ALA A 87 -9.27 -17.16 -0.02
N VAL A 88 -10.58 -17.06 0.19
CA VAL A 88 -11.52 -18.18 0.14
C VAL A 88 -12.36 -18.05 -1.11
N CYS A 89 -12.43 -19.14 -1.87
CA CYS A 89 -13.20 -19.23 -3.10
C CYS A 89 -14.15 -20.43 -3.01
N THR A 90 -15.45 -20.21 -3.19
CA THR A 90 -16.49 -21.26 -3.14
C THR A 90 -17.29 -21.31 -4.45
N SER A 91 -16.71 -20.78 -5.53
CA SER A 91 -17.31 -20.69 -6.85
C SER A 91 -17.38 -22.04 -7.56
N ARG A 92 -17.93 -22.10 -8.77
CA ARG A 92 -17.81 -23.32 -9.58
C ARG A 92 -16.38 -23.48 -10.12
N SER A 93 -15.80 -22.36 -10.56
CA SER A 93 -14.43 -22.29 -11.06
C SER A 93 -13.65 -21.19 -10.34
N CYS A 94 -12.52 -21.56 -9.75
CA CYS A 94 -11.67 -20.67 -8.98
C CYS A 94 -10.25 -20.66 -9.51
N LYS A 95 -9.76 -19.47 -9.82
CA LYS A 95 -8.35 -19.17 -10.02
C LYS A 95 -7.85 -18.33 -8.85
N GLN A 96 -6.85 -18.81 -8.13
CA GLN A 96 -6.23 -18.10 -7.02
C GLN A 96 -4.72 -18.00 -7.25
N GLU A 97 -4.19 -16.80 -7.22
CA GLU A 97 -2.80 -16.51 -7.55
C GLU A 97 -2.15 -15.69 -6.44
N CYS A 98 -1.01 -16.17 -5.95
CA CYS A 98 -0.15 -15.45 -5.03
C CYS A 98 1.17 -15.07 -5.70
N VAL A 99 1.38 -13.78 -5.93
CA VAL A 99 2.50 -13.30 -6.76
C VAL A 99 3.79 -13.15 -5.95
N ARG A 100 3.77 -12.51 -4.77
CA ARG A 100 5.00 -12.28 -4.00
C ARG A 100 5.16 -13.19 -2.80
N SER A 101 4.25 -13.14 -1.83
CA SER A 101 4.41 -13.99 -0.64
C SER A 101 3.29 -13.87 0.40
N GLY A 102 3.23 -14.85 1.29
CA GLY A 102 2.49 -14.73 2.56
C GLY A 102 0.98 -14.89 2.37
N CYS A 103 0.56 -15.63 1.35
CA CYS A 103 -0.83 -15.84 1.02
C CYS A 103 -1.34 -17.13 1.63
N LYS A 104 -2.56 -17.08 2.18
CA LYS A 104 -3.33 -18.28 2.52
C LYS A 104 -4.52 -18.38 1.59
N MET A 105 -4.55 -19.42 0.76
CA MET A 105 -5.58 -19.60 -0.25
C MET A 105 -6.31 -20.92 -0.02
N GLU A 106 -7.63 -20.86 0.04
CA GLU A 106 -8.50 -22.01 0.19
C GLU A 106 -9.55 -22.02 -0.93
N CYS A 107 -9.60 -23.11 -1.66
CA CYS A 107 -10.53 -23.29 -2.77
C CYS A 107 -11.48 -24.45 -2.46
N ARG A 108 -12.78 -24.15 -2.33
CA ARG A 108 -13.87 -25.08 -1.98
C ARG A 108 -14.77 -25.37 -3.19
N SER A 109 -14.18 -25.44 -4.36
CA SER A 109 -14.88 -25.43 -5.66
C SER A 109 -14.74 -26.74 -6.39
N ASP A 110 -15.59 -26.97 -7.40
CA ASP A 110 -15.47 -28.14 -8.26
C ASP A 110 -14.10 -28.16 -8.95
N VAL A 111 -13.69 -27.02 -9.52
CA VAL A 111 -12.41 -26.86 -10.23
C VAL A 111 -11.60 -25.74 -9.60
N CYS A 112 -10.41 -26.10 -9.11
CA CYS A 112 -9.48 -25.23 -8.41
C CYS A 112 -8.14 -25.13 -9.14
N SER A 113 -7.72 -23.91 -9.43
CA SER A 113 -6.35 -23.61 -9.89
C SER A 113 -5.72 -22.63 -8.92
N GLN A 114 -4.68 -23.07 -8.20
CA GLN A 114 -3.97 -22.30 -7.20
C GLN A 114 -2.49 -22.21 -7.58
N SER A 115 -1.96 -21.00 -7.78
CA SER A 115 -0.55 -20.77 -8.08
C SER A 115 0.13 -19.88 -7.05
N CYS A 116 1.38 -20.23 -6.72
CA CYS A 116 2.27 -19.44 -5.89
C CYS A 116 3.56 -19.18 -6.67
N GLU A 117 3.79 -17.92 -7.02
CA GLU A 117 4.94 -17.53 -7.86
C GLU A 117 6.24 -17.46 -7.04
N ALA A 118 6.14 -16.97 -5.79
CA ALA A 118 7.25 -16.81 -4.88
C ALA A 118 7.02 -17.57 -3.57
N ALA A 119 7.09 -16.96 -2.38
CA ALA A 119 7.33 -17.75 -1.16
C ALA A 119 6.32 -17.55 -0.01
N GLY A 120 6.24 -18.52 0.89
CA GLY A 120 5.40 -18.44 2.08
C GLY A 120 3.90 -18.60 1.77
N CYS A 121 3.56 -19.42 0.79
CA CYS A 121 2.18 -19.73 0.43
C CYS A 121 1.68 -20.95 1.19
N GLU A 122 0.46 -20.86 1.71
CA GLU A 122 -0.32 -21.99 2.19
C GLU A 122 -1.55 -22.12 1.28
N ILE A 123 -1.57 -23.14 0.43
CA ILE A 123 -2.65 -23.38 -0.54
C ILE A 123 -3.34 -24.70 -0.23
N LYS A 124 -4.67 -24.66 -0.18
CA LYS A 124 -5.50 -25.74 0.32
C LYS A 124 -6.72 -26.00 -0.56
N CYS A 125 -6.98 -27.28 -0.83
CA CYS A 125 -8.23 -27.83 -1.35
C CYS A 125 -8.84 -28.77 -0.28
N PRO A 126 -9.97 -28.41 0.35
CA PRO A 126 -10.66 -29.25 1.32
C PRO A 126 -11.56 -30.30 0.64
N ALA A 127 -12.22 -31.14 1.45
CA ALA A 127 -13.16 -32.16 0.98
C ALA A 127 -14.27 -31.58 0.08
N GLY A 128 -14.67 -32.33 -0.95
CA GLY A 128 -15.73 -31.95 -1.89
C GLY A 128 -15.23 -31.32 -3.20
N VAL A 129 -13.94 -31.00 -3.32
CA VAL A 129 -13.32 -30.53 -4.57
C VAL A 129 -13.14 -31.70 -5.55
N LYS A 130 -13.50 -31.50 -6.83
CA LYS A 130 -13.30 -32.53 -7.86
C LYS A 130 -11.88 -32.47 -8.40
N ASP A 131 -11.49 -31.34 -8.98
CA ASP A 131 -10.19 -31.17 -9.61
C ASP A 131 -9.43 -30.03 -8.97
N CYS A 132 -8.31 -30.35 -8.32
CA CYS A 132 -7.43 -29.38 -7.68
C CYS A 132 -6.06 -29.39 -8.35
N THR A 133 -5.62 -28.23 -8.84
CA THR A 133 -4.27 -28.01 -9.35
C THR A 133 -3.56 -26.98 -8.48
N GLN A 134 -2.39 -27.35 -7.97
CA GLN A 134 -1.58 -26.55 -7.06
C GLN A 134 -0.16 -26.43 -7.63
N ILE A 135 0.27 -25.21 -7.91
CA ILE A 135 1.57 -24.93 -8.52
C ILE A 135 2.38 -24.02 -7.60
N CYS A 136 3.60 -24.42 -7.31
CA CYS A 136 4.59 -23.60 -6.62
C CYS A 136 5.78 -23.38 -7.55
N ASN A 137 6.04 -22.13 -7.94
CA ASN A 137 7.11 -21.82 -8.88
C ASN A 137 8.46 -21.63 -8.19
N SER A 138 8.49 -21.09 -6.95
CA SER A 138 9.72 -20.91 -6.19
C SER A 138 9.49 -20.84 -4.68
N GLY A 139 10.55 -20.65 -3.88
CA GLY A 139 10.40 -20.24 -2.47
C GLY A 139 9.99 -21.35 -1.50
N LYS A 140 9.05 -21.07 -0.59
CA LYS A 140 8.51 -22.03 0.39
C LYS A 140 7.02 -22.18 0.22
N CYS A 141 6.54 -23.36 -0.13
CA CYS A 141 5.12 -23.61 -0.34
C CYS A 141 4.63 -24.78 0.50
N LYS A 142 3.43 -24.61 1.07
CA LYS A 142 2.65 -25.71 1.64
C LYS A 142 1.43 -25.91 0.77
N MET A 143 1.40 -27.04 0.06
CA MET A 143 0.35 -27.45 -0.85
C MET A 143 -0.39 -28.62 -0.21
N LYS A 144 -1.71 -28.48 -0.01
CA LYS A 144 -2.52 -29.48 0.67
C LYS A 144 -3.81 -29.80 -0.08
N CYS A 145 -4.04 -31.09 -0.31
CA CYS A 145 -5.33 -31.66 -0.70
C CYS A 145 -5.82 -32.58 0.41
N ASP A 146 -6.97 -32.27 1.00
CA ASP A 146 -7.56 -33.06 2.08
C ASP A 146 -8.24 -34.34 1.55
N ALA A 147 -8.59 -35.25 2.47
CA ALA A 147 -9.42 -36.41 2.15
C ALA A 147 -10.78 -35.97 1.58
N GLY A 148 -11.26 -36.68 0.55
CA GLY A 148 -12.51 -36.36 -0.15
C GLY A 148 -12.35 -35.43 -1.35
N VAL A 149 -11.13 -35.06 -1.74
CA VAL A 149 -10.81 -34.48 -3.06
C VAL A 149 -10.70 -35.61 -4.10
N GLN A 150 -11.25 -35.44 -5.31
CA GLN A 150 -11.19 -36.52 -6.32
C GLN A 150 -9.82 -36.60 -6.99
N ASN A 151 -9.39 -35.53 -7.67
CA ASN A 151 -8.13 -35.44 -8.38
C ASN A 151 -7.33 -34.26 -7.84
N CYS A 152 -6.08 -34.50 -7.44
CA CYS A 152 -5.17 -33.46 -6.99
C CYS A 152 -3.83 -33.56 -7.74
N ASN A 153 -3.49 -32.50 -8.46
CA ASN A 153 -2.21 -32.34 -9.13
C ASN A 153 -1.39 -31.25 -8.45
N GLN A 154 -0.23 -31.63 -7.90
CA GLN A 154 0.68 -30.73 -7.23
C GLN A 154 2.00 -30.66 -8.01
N THR A 155 2.46 -29.46 -8.34
CA THR A 155 3.72 -29.24 -9.05
C THR A 155 4.59 -28.24 -8.30
N CYS A 156 5.84 -28.62 -8.04
CA CYS A 156 6.87 -27.76 -7.48
C CYS A 156 7.98 -27.57 -8.51
N HIS A 157 8.12 -26.35 -9.03
CA HIS A 157 9.18 -26.03 -9.98
C HIS A 157 10.51 -25.74 -9.29
N GLY A 158 10.51 -25.15 -8.08
CA GLY A 158 11.73 -24.86 -7.33
C GLY A 158 11.47 -24.42 -5.89
N GLY A 159 12.53 -24.40 -5.08
CA GLY A 159 12.45 -24.04 -3.65
C GLY A 159 12.09 -25.24 -2.74
N LYS A 160 11.51 -24.99 -1.57
CA LYS A 160 11.10 -26.02 -0.59
C LYS A 160 9.59 -26.18 -0.59
N CYS A 161 9.12 -27.36 -0.98
CA CYS A 161 7.70 -27.65 -1.14
C CYS A 161 7.25 -28.76 -0.17
N ALA A 162 6.24 -28.48 0.65
CA ALA A 162 5.48 -29.50 1.36
C ALA A 162 4.24 -29.84 0.53
N MET A 163 4.24 -30.99 -0.13
CA MET A 163 3.25 -31.50 -1.08
C MET A 163 2.41 -32.59 -0.41
N ILE A 164 1.39 -32.19 0.35
CA ILE A 164 0.57 -33.10 1.15
C ILE A 164 -0.68 -33.44 0.34
N CYS A 165 -0.85 -34.71 -0.04
CA CYS A 165 -2.01 -35.13 -0.83
C CYS A 165 -2.71 -36.34 -0.22
N ASN A 166 -3.96 -36.14 0.18
CA ASN A 166 -4.87 -37.18 0.68
C ASN A 166 -6.10 -37.34 -0.24
N ALA A 167 -6.02 -36.87 -1.49
CA ALA A 167 -7.07 -37.03 -2.48
C ALA A 167 -7.21 -38.49 -2.93
N LYS A 168 -8.32 -38.82 -3.60
CA LYS A 168 -8.52 -40.15 -4.19
C LYS A 168 -7.44 -40.46 -5.23
N ASN A 169 -7.12 -39.49 -6.09
CA ASN A 169 -6.05 -39.55 -7.06
C ASN A 169 -5.05 -38.41 -6.82
N CYS A 170 -3.81 -38.78 -6.50
CA CYS A 170 -2.73 -37.83 -6.25
C CYS A 170 -1.68 -37.92 -7.36
N ILE A 171 -1.36 -36.77 -7.96
CA ILE A 171 -0.28 -36.62 -8.94
C ILE A 171 0.66 -35.55 -8.41
N TYR A 172 1.95 -35.86 -8.36
CA TYR A 172 3.00 -34.93 -7.92
C TYR A 172 4.10 -34.82 -8.97
N SER A 173 4.59 -33.59 -9.15
CA SER A 173 5.78 -33.29 -9.95
C SER A 173 6.72 -32.40 -9.16
N CYS A 174 7.95 -32.87 -8.94
CA CYS A 174 9.02 -32.09 -8.32
C CYS A 174 10.13 -31.92 -9.36
N LYS A 175 10.41 -30.68 -9.77
CA LYS A 175 11.46 -30.36 -10.73
C LYS A 175 12.74 -29.97 -9.98
N ASP A 176 13.09 -28.67 -9.97
CA ASP A 176 14.31 -28.15 -9.35
C ASP A 176 14.12 -27.81 -7.85
N GLY A 177 13.18 -28.50 -7.19
CA GLY A 177 12.76 -28.23 -5.80
C GLY A 177 13.18 -29.31 -4.81
N ASP A 178 13.25 -28.94 -3.53
CA ASP A 178 13.33 -29.83 -2.37
C ASP A 178 11.90 -30.13 -1.88
N CYS A 179 11.36 -31.27 -2.31
CA CYS A 179 9.99 -31.67 -2.04
C CYS A 179 9.87 -32.64 -0.85
N SER A 180 8.78 -32.49 -0.11
CA SER A 180 8.38 -33.40 0.95
C SER A 180 6.91 -33.72 0.88
N TYR A 181 6.54 -34.97 1.15
CA TYR A 181 5.20 -35.48 0.89
C TYR A 181 4.36 -35.70 2.16
N GLU A 182 4.94 -35.45 3.32
CA GLU A 182 4.31 -35.66 4.63
C GLU A 182 4.29 -34.38 5.45
N GLU A 183 3.39 -34.32 6.43
CA GLU A 183 3.42 -33.29 7.47
C GLU A 183 4.64 -33.51 8.37
N ARG A 184 5.81 -33.03 7.94
CA ARG A 184 6.95 -32.91 8.84
C ARG A 184 6.56 -31.93 9.94
N LYS A 185 6.50 -32.40 11.19
CA LYS A 185 6.62 -31.49 12.35
C LYS A 185 7.90 -30.70 12.10
N GLU A 186 7.81 -29.38 12.02
CA GLU A 186 9.00 -28.54 12.02
C GLU A 186 9.74 -28.82 13.33
N ILE A 187 10.69 -29.75 13.29
CA ILE A 187 11.65 -29.89 14.37
C ILE A 187 12.37 -28.55 14.36
N LEU A 188 12.38 -27.88 15.51
CA LEU A 188 13.22 -26.73 15.83
C LEU A 188 14.69 -27.19 15.79
N LEU A 189 15.16 -27.60 14.62
CA LEU A 189 16.52 -28.03 14.40
C LEU A 189 17.35 -26.77 14.20
N ASN A 190 18.14 -26.46 15.22
CA ASN A 190 19.28 -25.55 15.30
C ASN A 190 19.08 -24.11 14.78
N ASN A 191 19.27 -23.12 15.66
CA ASN A 191 19.18 -21.67 15.36
C ASN A 191 20.31 -21.14 14.45
N ASN A 192 21.11 -22.04 13.87
CA ASN A 192 22.26 -21.67 13.06
C ASN A 192 21.81 -21.22 11.67
N LEU A 193 21.89 -19.90 11.43
CA LEU A 193 21.66 -19.33 10.10
C LEU A 193 22.78 -19.71 9.15
N ARG A 194 22.44 -20.20 7.95
CA ARG A 194 23.43 -20.49 6.89
C ARG A 194 24.06 -19.16 6.42
N PRO A 195 25.38 -18.97 6.54
CA PRO A 195 26.02 -17.77 6.02
C PRO A 195 25.94 -17.75 4.49
N LEU A 196 25.45 -16.65 3.92
CA LEU A 196 25.45 -16.38 2.49
C LEU A 196 26.26 -15.11 2.27
N ARG A 197 27.53 -15.28 1.88
CA ARG A 197 28.50 -14.19 1.67
C ARG A 197 28.88 -14.02 0.22
N ASP A 198 28.70 -15.06 -0.60
CA ASP A 198 29.02 -15.02 -2.00
C ASP A 198 28.10 -14.07 -2.74
N CYS A 199 28.67 -13.32 -3.67
CA CYS A 199 27.96 -12.39 -4.52
C CYS A 199 27.94 -12.97 -5.93
N SER A 200 26.74 -13.21 -6.46
CA SER A 200 26.58 -13.39 -7.90
C SER A 200 26.67 -12.01 -8.55
N LYS A 201 27.54 -11.87 -9.56
CA LYS A 201 27.61 -10.67 -10.41
C LYS A 201 27.15 -11.09 -11.82
N PRO A 202 26.02 -10.59 -12.32
CA PRO A 202 25.75 -10.64 -13.75
C PRO A 202 26.86 -9.91 -14.52
N GLU A 203 27.21 -10.36 -15.71
CA GLU A 203 28.18 -9.66 -16.56
C GLU A 203 27.72 -8.21 -16.78
N ASN A 204 28.61 -7.24 -16.55
CA ASN A 204 28.39 -5.78 -16.67
C ASN A 204 27.57 -5.09 -15.55
N GLU A 205 27.29 -5.73 -14.41
CA GLU A 205 26.58 -5.09 -13.29
C GLU A 205 27.46 -4.85 -12.04
N GLU A 206 27.45 -3.61 -11.53
CA GLU A 206 28.09 -3.20 -10.26
C GLU A 206 27.29 -3.59 -9.01
N THR A 207 26.33 -4.51 -9.12
CA THR A 207 25.45 -4.90 -8.01
C THR A 207 25.77 -6.32 -7.55
N CYS A 208 26.12 -6.48 -6.28
CA CYS A 208 26.20 -7.79 -5.65
C CYS A 208 24.79 -8.36 -5.46
N TYR A 209 24.46 -9.45 -6.14
CA TYR A 209 23.20 -10.17 -5.99
C TYR A 209 23.35 -11.36 -5.04
N GLN A 210 22.50 -11.43 -4.02
CA GLN A 210 22.45 -12.53 -3.06
C GLN A 210 21.01 -12.97 -2.84
N ASN A 211 20.69 -14.21 -3.17
CA ASN A 211 19.33 -14.75 -3.07
C ASN A 211 19.29 -15.99 -2.15
N CYS A 212 18.43 -15.95 -1.14
CA CYS A 212 18.13 -17.07 -0.26
C CYS A 212 16.71 -17.59 -0.49
N THR A 213 16.58 -18.67 -1.25
CA THR A 213 15.29 -19.29 -1.57
C THR A 213 14.71 -20.09 -0.38
N GLU A 214 15.57 -20.81 0.33
CA GLU A 214 15.20 -21.74 1.40
C GLU A 214 14.98 -21.11 2.78
N GLY A 215 15.26 -19.82 2.95
CA GLY A 215 15.17 -19.13 4.24
C GLY A 215 16.26 -19.55 5.24
N ARG A 216 16.20 -18.99 6.46
CA ARG A 216 17.21 -19.20 7.51
C ARG A 216 18.65 -18.87 7.07
N CYS A 217 18.81 -17.89 6.19
CA CYS A 217 20.12 -17.41 5.78
C CYS A 217 20.56 -16.20 6.59
N ARG A 218 21.88 -16.08 6.83
CA ARG A 218 22.55 -14.85 7.20
C ARG A 218 23.19 -14.27 5.95
N ILE A 219 22.46 -13.38 5.27
CA ILE A 219 22.90 -12.73 4.05
C ILE A 219 23.76 -11.53 4.45
N ALA A 220 25.04 -11.56 4.09
CA ALA A 220 25.98 -10.56 4.55
C ALA A 220 26.88 -10.08 3.41
N SER A 221 26.78 -8.79 3.08
CA SER A 221 27.75 -8.06 2.26
C SER A 221 28.56 -7.15 3.18
N LEU A 222 29.71 -7.65 3.61
CA LEU A 222 30.54 -7.02 4.66
C LEU A 222 31.67 -6.14 4.11
N TYR A 223 31.99 -6.29 2.82
CA TYR A 223 33.14 -5.64 2.19
C TYR A 223 32.71 -5.08 0.84
N GLY A 224 32.87 -3.76 0.65
CA GLY A 224 32.44 -2.98 -0.51
C GLY A 224 33.13 -3.32 -1.84
N ARG A 225 33.09 -4.60 -2.25
CA ARG A 225 33.55 -5.07 -3.56
C ARG A 225 32.65 -4.59 -4.71
N THR A 226 31.49 -4.02 -4.38
CA THR A 226 30.52 -3.43 -5.27
C THR A 226 29.89 -2.24 -4.57
N GLU A 227 29.59 -1.17 -5.32
CA GLU A 227 28.91 0.01 -4.76
C GLU A 227 27.48 -0.31 -4.30
N ARG A 228 26.86 -1.33 -4.91
CA ARG A 228 25.47 -1.70 -4.72
C ARG A 228 25.33 -3.16 -4.28
N SER A 229 24.27 -3.45 -3.52
CA SER A 229 23.90 -4.82 -3.15
C SER A 229 22.39 -5.00 -3.15
N LEU A 230 21.95 -6.13 -3.71
CA LEU A 230 20.57 -6.61 -3.67
C LEU A 230 20.55 -7.95 -2.93
N GLN A 231 19.91 -7.95 -1.76
CA GLN A 231 19.78 -9.09 -0.88
C GLN A 231 18.32 -9.49 -0.79
N ILE A 232 17.99 -10.73 -1.20
CA ILE A 232 16.62 -11.23 -1.24
C ILE A 232 16.51 -12.49 -0.39
N CYS A 233 15.51 -12.54 0.50
CA CYS A 233 15.13 -13.73 1.25
C CYS A 233 13.71 -14.15 0.90
N HIS A 234 13.58 -15.29 0.24
CA HIS A 234 12.29 -15.89 -0.07
C HIS A 234 11.78 -16.78 1.04
N GLY A 235 12.58 -17.68 1.60
CA GLY A 235 12.09 -18.66 2.58
C GLY A 235 11.86 -18.13 4.00
N GLY A 236 12.02 -16.82 4.24
CA GLY A 236 11.81 -16.19 5.56
C GLY A 236 12.87 -16.57 6.60
N ASN A 237 12.71 -16.04 7.82
CA ASN A 237 13.63 -16.27 8.95
C ASN A 237 15.10 -15.89 8.64
N CYS A 238 15.33 -14.92 7.76
CA CYS A 238 16.67 -14.48 7.40
C CYS A 238 17.16 -13.32 8.27
N SER A 239 18.48 -13.17 8.34
CA SER A 239 19.15 -11.96 8.81
C SER A 239 19.92 -11.33 7.65
N PHE A 240 19.81 -10.01 7.54
CA PHE A 240 20.50 -9.22 6.53
C PHE A 240 21.53 -8.30 7.19
N VAL A 241 22.72 -8.26 6.62
CA VAL A 241 23.75 -7.27 6.93
C VAL A 241 24.28 -6.72 5.61
N CYS A 242 24.16 -5.41 5.42
CA CYS A 242 24.60 -4.76 4.19
C CYS A 242 25.40 -3.50 4.50
N LYS A 243 26.64 -3.48 3.98
CA LYS A 243 27.61 -2.40 4.13
C LYS A 243 28.16 -1.94 2.77
N ALA A 244 27.38 -2.07 1.69
CA ALA A 244 27.78 -1.55 0.39
C ALA A 244 27.96 -0.02 0.47
N PRO A 245 28.88 0.60 -0.26
CA PRO A 245 29.10 2.05 -0.20
C PRO A 245 27.85 2.88 -0.49
N LEU A 246 27.17 2.60 -1.60
CA LEU A 246 26.12 3.48 -2.13
C LEU A 246 24.71 2.98 -1.78
N VAL A 247 24.32 1.79 -2.27
CA VAL A 247 22.93 1.31 -2.16
C VAL A 247 22.85 -0.11 -1.63
N CYS A 248 21.97 -0.32 -0.67
CA CYS A 248 21.58 -1.65 -0.22
C CYS A 248 20.05 -1.82 -0.31
N ASN A 249 19.63 -2.79 -1.12
CA ASN A 249 18.26 -3.24 -1.23
C ASN A 249 18.12 -4.57 -0.50
N GLN A 250 17.33 -4.60 0.57
CA GLN A 250 17.08 -5.78 1.41
C GLN A 250 15.61 -6.12 1.35
N ILE A 251 15.26 -7.28 0.80
CA ILE A 251 13.87 -7.67 0.57
C ILE A 251 13.61 -9.03 1.23
N CYS A 252 12.72 -9.08 2.22
CA CYS A 252 12.19 -10.34 2.76
C CYS A 252 10.78 -10.56 2.26
N THR A 253 10.60 -11.63 1.49
CA THR A 253 9.28 -12.06 1.06
C THR A 253 8.68 -13.08 2.02
N GLY A 254 9.42 -14.08 2.51
CA GLY A 254 8.90 -15.13 3.40
C GLY A 254 8.49 -14.73 4.83
N GLY A 255 8.73 -13.50 5.24
CA GLY A 255 8.38 -13.00 6.58
C GLY A 255 9.26 -13.52 7.71
N ASN A 256 8.96 -13.10 8.94
CA ASN A 256 9.72 -13.47 10.16
C ASN A 256 11.24 -13.18 10.06
N CYS A 257 11.63 -12.23 9.22
CA CYS A 257 13.04 -11.88 9.06
C CYS A 257 13.53 -11.15 10.30
N MET A 258 14.53 -11.75 10.94
CA MET A 258 14.92 -11.48 12.33
C MET A 258 15.68 -10.17 12.50
N ARG A 259 16.41 -9.72 11.46
CA ARG A 259 17.15 -8.46 11.51
C ARG A 259 17.53 -7.97 10.13
N TYR A 260 17.24 -6.72 9.84
CA TYR A 260 17.84 -5.98 8.74
C TYR A 260 18.82 -4.98 9.32
N SER A 261 20.09 -5.09 8.98
CA SER A 261 21.12 -4.13 9.35
C SER A 261 21.66 -3.50 8.08
N CYS A 262 21.54 -2.18 7.95
CA CYS A 262 21.99 -1.45 6.79
C CYS A 262 22.65 -0.12 7.17
N SER A 263 23.88 0.08 6.70
CA SER A 263 24.71 1.27 6.97
C SER A 263 25.29 1.91 5.70
N SER A 264 24.72 1.62 4.53
CA SER A 264 25.07 2.23 3.24
C SER A 264 24.63 3.68 3.16
N GLU A 265 24.99 4.41 2.10
CA GLU A 265 24.47 5.77 1.90
C GLU A 265 22.94 5.81 1.72
N TYR A 266 22.40 4.82 1.00
CA TYR A 266 20.97 4.62 0.77
C TYR A 266 20.57 3.19 1.12
N CYS A 267 19.58 3.05 2.00
CA CYS A 267 19.06 1.76 2.42
C CYS A 267 17.57 1.64 2.10
N VAL A 268 17.22 0.59 1.35
CA VAL A 268 15.82 0.20 1.10
C VAL A 268 15.61 -1.16 1.75
N GLN A 269 14.70 -1.21 2.72
CA GLN A 269 14.35 -2.41 3.48
C GLN A 269 12.86 -2.68 3.26
N GLU A 270 12.53 -3.81 2.62
CA GLU A 270 11.15 -4.18 2.31
C GLU A 270 10.80 -5.54 2.94
N CYS A 271 9.79 -5.53 3.80
CA CYS A 271 9.18 -6.73 4.38
C CYS A 271 7.80 -6.97 3.77
N VAL A 272 7.65 -8.05 3.00
CA VAL A 272 6.42 -8.33 2.26
C VAL A 272 5.41 -9.12 3.09
N ALA A 273 5.74 -10.33 3.59
CA ALA A 273 4.78 -11.13 4.37
C ALA A 273 4.51 -10.60 5.80
N GLY A 274 5.37 -9.70 6.31
CA GLY A 274 5.24 -9.12 7.65
C GLY A 274 6.09 -9.81 8.71
N SER A 275 5.90 -9.41 9.98
CA SER A 275 6.64 -9.94 11.14
C SER A 275 8.17 -9.76 11.04
N CYS A 276 8.63 -8.62 10.54
CA CYS A 276 10.06 -8.34 10.39
C CYS A 276 10.59 -7.38 11.46
N GLU A 277 11.91 -7.36 11.64
CA GLU A 277 12.62 -6.32 12.40
C GLU A 277 13.63 -5.58 11.52
N MET A 278 13.33 -4.33 11.19
CA MET A 278 14.15 -3.47 10.34
C MET A 278 14.89 -2.43 11.17
N GLU A 279 16.22 -2.34 10.99
CA GLU A 279 17.09 -1.35 11.61
C GLU A 279 17.95 -0.66 10.54
N CYS A 280 17.94 0.68 10.53
CA CYS A 280 18.64 1.47 9.54
C CYS A 280 19.49 2.57 10.19
N ALA A 281 20.77 2.61 9.79
CA ALA A 281 21.78 3.55 10.26
C ALA A 281 22.39 4.36 9.09
N SER A 282 21.67 4.44 7.97
CA SER A 282 22.09 5.08 6.72
C SER A 282 21.79 6.58 6.70
N LYS A 283 22.39 7.35 5.78
CA LYS A 283 21.96 8.75 5.57
C LYS A 283 20.48 8.81 5.17
N THR A 284 20.06 7.98 4.22
CA THR A 284 18.66 7.89 3.78
C THR A 284 18.11 6.47 3.89
N CYS A 285 17.07 6.31 4.70
CA CYS A 285 16.39 5.05 4.95
C CYS A 285 14.97 5.03 4.34
N TYR A 286 14.65 3.96 3.64
CA TYR A 286 13.30 3.59 3.22
C TYR A 286 12.95 2.23 3.80
N GLN A 287 12.05 2.22 4.80
CA GLN A 287 11.55 0.99 5.43
C GLN A 287 10.11 0.79 5.03
N ILE A 288 9.80 -0.36 4.43
CA ILE A 288 8.50 -0.66 3.83
C ILE A 288 8.02 -1.99 4.41
N SER A 289 6.90 -1.96 5.13
CA SER A 289 6.18 -3.15 5.56
C SER A 289 4.85 -3.26 4.83
N ARG A 290 4.69 -4.31 4.04
CA ARG A 290 3.42 -4.62 3.36
C ARG A 290 2.53 -5.52 4.20
N GLY A 291 3.10 -6.52 4.87
CA GLY A 291 2.35 -7.52 5.63
C GLY A 291 2.00 -7.13 7.07
N GLY A 292 2.56 -6.04 7.59
CA GLY A 292 2.29 -5.57 8.95
C GLY A 292 3.08 -6.31 10.03
N LEU A 293 2.71 -6.12 11.31
CA LEU A 293 3.40 -6.69 12.49
C LEU A 293 4.91 -6.47 12.49
N THR A 294 5.37 -5.34 11.95
CA THR A 294 6.78 -5.11 11.68
C THR A 294 7.32 -4.03 12.59
N THR A 295 8.51 -4.26 13.15
CA THR A 295 9.26 -3.23 13.87
C THR A 295 10.20 -2.54 12.90
N MET A 296 10.10 -1.21 12.81
CA MET A 296 10.93 -0.35 11.97
C MET A 296 11.68 0.64 12.85
N ARG A 297 13.01 0.66 12.76
CA ARG A 297 13.90 1.51 13.55
C ARG A 297 14.84 2.29 12.63
N CYS A 298 14.80 3.62 12.74
CA CYS A 298 15.82 4.51 12.20
C CYS A 298 16.61 5.12 13.36
N LEU A 299 17.93 4.95 13.33
CA LEU A 299 18.84 5.41 14.38
C LEU A 299 19.09 6.92 14.30
N SER A 300 19.76 7.47 15.32
CA SER A 300 19.99 8.92 15.48
C SER A 300 20.92 9.53 14.45
N ASN A 301 21.79 8.73 13.83
CA ASN A 301 22.73 9.15 12.79
C ASN A 301 22.10 9.25 11.38
N VAL A 302 20.81 8.92 11.23
CA VAL A 302 20.08 8.97 9.97
C VAL A 302 19.64 10.40 9.66
N ASP A 303 19.86 10.88 8.42
CA ASP A 303 19.37 12.20 7.99
C ASP A 303 17.89 12.15 7.66
N LYS A 304 17.47 11.18 6.84
CA LYS A 304 16.10 11.06 6.33
C LYS A 304 15.59 9.64 6.46
N CYS A 305 14.47 9.46 7.14
CA CYS A 305 13.85 8.15 7.34
C CYS A 305 12.39 8.14 6.89
N HIS A 306 12.07 7.31 5.91
CA HIS A 306 10.71 7.01 5.49
C HIS A 306 10.30 5.64 6.00
N GLN A 307 9.17 5.58 6.69
CA GLN A 307 8.63 4.34 7.23
C GLN A 307 7.21 4.18 6.73
N PHE A 308 6.96 3.14 5.94
CA PHE A 308 5.66 2.87 5.36
C PHE A 308 5.11 1.54 5.86
N CYS A 309 3.98 1.58 6.57
CA CYS A 309 3.27 0.39 7.03
C CYS A 309 1.90 0.31 6.35
N ALA A 310 1.81 -0.57 5.36
CA ALA A 310 0.58 -0.82 4.63
C ALA A 310 -0.34 -1.84 5.34
N GLY A 311 0.26 -2.89 5.91
CA GLY A 311 -0.48 -4.02 6.54
C GLY A 311 -0.92 -3.80 7.99
N GLY A 312 -0.50 -2.69 8.62
CA GLY A 312 -0.93 -2.30 9.96
C GLY A 312 -0.11 -2.95 11.08
N ASP A 313 -0.43 -2.58 12.31
CA ASP A 313 0.16 -3.17 13.54
C ASP A 313 1.70 -3.06 13.60
N CYS A 314 2.27 -2.04 12.96
CA CYS A 314 3.72 -1.81 12.95
C CYS A 314 4.18 -0.97 14.15
N LYS A 315 5.40 -1.22 14.62
CA LYS A 315 6.08 -0.37 15.60
C LYS A 315 7.10 0.51 14.88
N LEU A 316 6.82 1.80 14.76
CA LEU A 316 7.61 2.79 14.03
C LEU A 316 8.43 3.64 15.01
N PHE A 317 9.72 3.35 15.09
CA PHE A 317 10.68 4.09 15.90
C PHE A 317 11.58 4.91 14.99
N CYS A 318 11.61 6.23 15.18
CA CYS A 318 12.45 7.09 14.35
C CYS A 318 13.20 8.11 15.20
N GLN A 319 14.53 8.01 15.18
CA GLN A 319 15.45 8.96 15.83
C GLN A 319 16.21 9.84 14.81
N ALA A 320 15.93 9.68 13.51
CA ALA A 320 16.54 10.42 12.43
C ALA A 320 16.34 11.95 12.55
N LYS A 321 17.12 12.74 11.82
CA LYS A 321 16.90 14.20 11.71
C LYS A 321 15.52 14.50 11.13
N LEU A 322 15.10 13.77 10.10
CA LEU A 322 13.79 13.88 9.45
C LEU A 322 13.07 12.53 9.41
N CYS A 323 11.89 12.47 10.02
CA CYS A 323 11.06 11.27 10.12
C CYS A 323 9.74 11.40 9.32
N TYR A 324 9.46 10.41 8.47
CA TYR A 324 8.23 10.31 7.67
C TYR A 324 7.52 8.96 7.91
N PRO A 325 6.89 8.76 9.08
CA PRO A 325 6.10 7.56 9.34
C PRO A 325 4.71 7.66 8.68
N GLU A 326 4.29 6.58 8.01
CA GLU A 326 2.96 6.40 7.43
C GLU A 326 2.39 5.04 7.83
N CYS A 327 1.18 5.06 8.39
CA CYS A 327 0.42 3.85 8.72
C CYS A 327 -0.95 3.93 8.06
N LYS A 328 -1.24 3.03 7.12
CA LYS A 328 -2.48 3.08 6.32
C LYS A 328 -3.58 2.17 6.86
N ALA A 329 -3.23 1.03 7.45
CA ALA A 329 -4.18 0.04 7.97
C ALA A 329 -4.52 0.17 9.46
N GLY A 330 -3.95 1.15 10.17
CA GLY A 330 -4.17 1.34 11.61
C GLY A 330 -3.33 0.42 12.49
N GLY A 331 -3.52 0.51 13.81
CA GLY A 331 -2.84 -0.32 14.81
C GLY A 331 -1.35 -0.04 15.02
N CYS A 332 -0.78 0.96 14.33
CA CYS A 332 0.65 1.25 14.45
C CYS A 332 0.98 2.04 15.72
N LEU A 333 2.05 1.64 16.40
CA LEU A 333 2.66 2.40 17.48
C LEU A 333 3.78 3.26 16.92
N THR A 334 3.75 4.56 17.17
CA THR A 334 4.85 5.47 16.82
C THR A 334 5.50 5.97 18.10
N SER A 335 6.83 5.94 18.17
CA SER A 335 7.55 6.51 19.33
C SER A 335 8.71 7.40 18.89
N ASN A 336 9.01 8.40 19.72
CA ASN A 336 10.05 9.41 19.48
C ASN A 336 9.85 10.22 18.19
N VAL A 337 8.61 10.57 17.86
CA VAL A 337 8.38 11.60 16.84
C VAL A 337 8.83 12.94 17.44
N LYS A 338 10.10 13.32 17.23
CA LYS A 338 10.46 14.75 17.30
C LYS A 338 9.41 15.48 16.46
N PRO A 339 8.78 16.55 16.98
CA PRO A 339 7.70 17.22 16.26
C PRO A 339 8.20 17.48 14.84
N ARG A 340 7.35 17.21 13.84
CA ARG A 340 7.60 17.66 12.48
C ARG A 340 7.92 19.14 12.58
N ILE A 341 9.20 19.51 12.56
CA ILE A 341 9.57 20.86 12.20
C ILE A 341 8.99 20.97 10.80
N ARG A 342 7.95 21.82 10.66
CA ARG A 342 7.41 22.20 9.37
C ARG A 342 8.51 22.97 8.65
N ALA A 343 9.48 22.24 8.12
CA ALA A 343 10.44 22.79 7.20
C ALA A 343 9.70 23.02 5.89
N LEU A 344 9.25 24.27 5.69
CA LEU A 344 9.28 24.87 4.36
C LEU A 344 10.69 24.62 3.80
N PRO A 345 10.78 24.15 2.56
CA PRO A 345 11.11 25.12 1.53
C PRO A 345 10.49 24.76 0.17
N THR A 346 9.94 25.76 -0.49
CA THR A 346 9.91 25.82 -1.94
C THR A 346 10.79 27.00 -2.30
N ARG A 347 11.56 26.93 -3.39
CA ARG A 347 12.14 28.13 -3.99
C ARG A 347 10.96 29.04 -4.37
N VAL A 348 10.62 29.97 -3.49
CA VAL A 348 9.67 31.04 -3.80
C VAL A 348 10.53 32.16 -4.34
N ARG A 349 10.37 32.45 -5.64
CA ARG A 349 10.92 33.68 -6.21
C ARG A 349 9.82 34.72 -6.13
N CYS A 350 9.97 35.68 -5.23
CA CYS A 350 9.08 36.84 -5.19
C CYS A 350 9.83 38.06 -5.70
N LEU A 351 9.25 38.77 -6.67
CA LEU A 351 9.75 40.08 -7.09
C LEU A 351 9.14 41.16 -6.19
N VAL A 352 10.00 41.87 -5.47
CA VAL A 352 9.59 42.95 -4.56
C VAL A 352 9.04 44.16 -5.32
N SER A 353 9.51 44.40 -6.55
CA SER A 353 9.08 45.52 -7.40
C SER A 353 7.66 45.35 -7.96
N THR A 354 7.18 44.12 -8.15
CA THR A 354 5.87 43.83 -8.76
C THR A 354 4.85 43.24 -7.78
N GLY A 355 5.27 42.82 -6.59
CA GLY A 355 4.38 42.18 -5.60
C GLY A 355 3.93 40.77 -5.98
N GLU A 356 4.62 40.13 -6.94
CA GLU A 356 4.31 38.81 -7.48
C GLU A 356 5.25 37.73 -6.97
N CYS A 357 4.70 36.56 -6.65
CA CYS A 357 5.46 35.40 -6.19
C CYS A 357 5.24 34.19 -7.10
N GLN A 358 6.32 33.50 -7.46
CA GLN A 358 6.27 32.21 -8.15
C GLN A 358 6.76 31.09 -7.23
N GLN A 359 5.94 30.04 -7.09
CA GLN A 359 6.20 28.88 -6.23
C GLN A 359 6.10 27.57 -7.02
N ASN A 360 7.22 26.88 -7.18
CA ASN A 360 7.22 25.53 -7.76
C ASN A 360 6.99 24.48 -6.66
N CYS A 361 5.92 23.72 -6.81
CA CYS A 361 5.47 22.68 -5.88
C CYS A 361 6.12 21.33 -6.25
N HIS A 362 6.75 20.68 -5.28
CA HIS A 362 7.35 19.36 -5.48
C HIS A 362 6.29 18.25 -5.35
N THR A 363 6.42 17.17 -6.13
CA THR A 363 5.61 15.95 -6.03
C THR A 363 5.49 15.45 -4.59
N LYS A 364 4.30 14.95 -4.22
CA LYS A 364 3.96 14.39 -2.89
C LYS A 364 4.05 15.37 -1.72
N ARG A 365 4.37 16.65 -1.97
CA ARG A 365 4.41 17.70 -0.94
C ARG A 365 3.24 18.66 -1.06
N SER A 366 3.09 19.49 -0.04
CA SER A 366 2.17 20.62 -0.07
C SER A 366 2.94 21.91 -0.27
N CYS A 367 2.41 22.79 -1.11
CA CYS A 367 2.91 24.15 -1.28
C CYS A 367 1.85 25.13 -0.80
N ILE A 368 2.31 26.18 -0.12
CA ILE A 368 1.43 27.18 0.46
C ILE A 368 1.99 28.55 0.13
N CYS A 369 1.20 29.35 -0.57
CA CYS A 369 1.46 30.76 -0.75
C CYS A 369 0.66 31.52 0.32
N ARG A 370 1.39 32.05 1.30
CA ARG A 370 0.83 32.89 2.36
C ARG A 370 1.33 34.32 2.19
N ARG A 371 0.59 35.24 2.77
CA ARG A 371 0.97 36.64 2.99
C ARG A 371 2.22 36.67 3.88
N TYR A 372 3.40 36.45 3.28
CA TYR A 372 4.66 36.45 4.03
C TYR A 372 5.07 37.87 4.42
N TYR A 373 4.63 38.89 3.66
CA TYR A 373 4.81 40.31 3.95
C TYR A 373 3.67 41.12 3.32
N ALA A 374 3.39 42.33 3.84
CA ALA A 374 2.34 43.23 3.34
C ALA A 374 2.53 43.71 1.87
N LEU A 375 3.64 43.34 1.23
CA LEU A 375 4.07 43.76 -0.10
C LEU A 375 3.67 42.81 -1.25
N PHE A 376 3.33 41.54 -0.94
CA PHE A 376 3.02 40.55 -1.99
C PHE A 376 1.53 40.28 -2.08
N HIS A 377 0.95 40.50 -3.26
CA HIS A 377 -0.49 40.42 -3.48
C HIS A 377 -0.91 39.42 -4.56
N SER A 378 0.04 38.87 -5.34
CA SER A 378 -0.23 37.87 -6.38
C SER A 378 0.68 36.65 -6.25
N CYS A 379 0.18 35.45 -6.59
CA CYS A 379 0.99 34.24 -6.52
C CYS A 379 0.65 33.20 -7.58
N ASP A 380 1.69 32.67 -8.23
CA ASP A 380 1.60 31.59 -9.20
C ASP A 380 2.24 30.32 -8.62
N GLN A 381 1.45 29.27 -8.50
CA GLN A 381 1.85 27.97 -7.96
C GLN A 381 1.80 26.91 -9.06
N LEU A 382 2.94 26.28 -9.35
CA LEU A 382 3.07 25.27 -10.41
C LEU A 382 3.45 23.90 -9.83
N CYS A 383 2.65 22.87 -10.10
CA CYS A 383 2.97 21.46 -9.83
C CYS A 383 3.28 20.74 -11.14
N TYR A 384 4.57 20.70 -11.52
CA TYR A 384 5.01 20.23 -12.84
C TYR A 384 4.92 18.70 -13.02
N GLU A 385 5.39 17.93 -12.04
CA GLU A 385 5.43 16.46 -12.08
C GLU A 385 4.13 15.80 -11.54
N GLY A 386 3.12 16.59 -11.19
CA GLY A 386 1.88 16.10 -10.61
C GLY A 386 1.94 15.56 -9.18
N ASN A 387 0.87 14.89 -8.72
CA ASN A 387 0.83 14.24 -7.40
C ASN A 387 1.06 15.17 -6.19
N CYS A 388 0.78 16.47 -6.33
CA CYS A 388 0.88 17.41 -5.22
C CYS A 388 -0.19 17.09 -4.16
N ARG A 389 0.25 17.00 -2.89
CA ARG A 389 -0.65 16.66 -1.78
C ARG A 389 -1.62 17.80 -1.49
N SER A 390 -1.12 19.04 -1.59
CA SER A 390 -1.99 20.21 -1.49
C SER A 390 -1.32 21.46 -2.04
N ILE A 391 -2.05 22.24 -2.83
CA ILE A 391 -1.67 23.55 -3.33
C ILE A 391 -2.60 24.55 -2.67
N LYS A 392 -2.07 25.45 -1.84
CA LYS A 392 -2.89 26.39 -1.06
C LYS A 392 -2.47 27.82 -1.29
N CYS A 393 -3.44 28.71 -1.52
CA CYS A 393 -3.17 30.11 -1.78
C CYS A 393 -4.05 31.06 -0.97
N TYR A 394 -3.40 32.04 -0.34
CA TYR A 394 -4.01 33.01 0.56
C TYR A 394 -3.50 34.44 0.30
N THR A 395 -3.26 34.78 -0.98
CA THR A 395 -2.86 36.13 -1.40
C THR A 395 -4.04 37.10 -1.39
N LEU A 396 -3.78 38.40 -1.56
CA LEU A 396 -4.83 39.43 -1.55
C LEU A 396 -5.54 39.55 -2.90
N ASN A 397 -4.79 39.65 -3.99
CA ASN A 397 -5.32 40.03 -5.31
C ASN A 397 -5.57 38.80 -6.16
N LYS A 398 -4.51 38.13 -6.61
CA LYS A 398 -4.61 37.05 -7.58
C LYS A 398 -3.87 35.80 -7.12
N CYS A 399 -4.42 34.64 -7.48
CA CYS A 399 -3.68 33.41 -7.42
C CYS A 399 -3.92 32.54 -8.65
N ASN A 400 -2.84 31.99 -9.20
CA ASN A 400 -2.87 31.00 -10.25
C ASN A 400 -2.31 29.67 -9.72
N GLN A 401 -3.07 28.58 -9.85
CA GLN A 401 -2.67 27.26 -9.40
C GLN A 401 -2.75 26.30 -10.58
N VAL A 402 -1.61 25.76 -11.02
CA VAL A 402 -1.53 24.87 -12.17
C VAL A 402 -1.00 23.50 -11.73
N CYS A 403 -1.72 22.45 -12.09
CA CYS A 403 -1.32 21.05 -11.96
C CYS A 403 -1.14 20.49 -13.38
N GLU A 404 0.10 20.33 -13.84
CA GLU A 404 0.39 19.96 -15.24
C GLU A 404 0.17 18.47 -15.53
N ASP A 405 0.34 17.61 -14.53
CA ASP A 405 0.25 16.15 -14.68
C ASP A 405 -0.24 15.48 -13.36
N GLY A 406 -0.53 14.18 -13.36
CA GLY A 406 -0.87 13.37 -12.18
C GLY A 406 -2.08 13.86 -11.36
N GLN A 407 -2.17 13.46 -10.08
CA GLN A 407 -3.32 13.80 -9.22
C GLN A 407 -2.99 14.92 -8.22
N CYS A 408 -3.62 16.09 -8.35
CA CYS A 408 -3.55 17.14 -7.32
C CYS A 408 -4.66 16.98 -6.29
N LYS A 409 -4.33 16.36 -5.16
CA LYS A 409 -5.30 15.93 -4.14
C LYS A 409 -6.08 17.05 -3.45
N SER A 410 -5.60 18.29 -3.50
CA SER A 410 -6.28 19.42 -2.86
C SER A 410 -5.70 20.74 -3.35
N MET A 411 -6.45 21.44 -4.21
CA MET A 411 -6.15 22.78 -4.68
C MET A 411 -7.12 23.75 -4.00
N MET A 412 -6.64 24.53 -3.04
CA MET A 412 -7.46 25.49 -2.27
C MET A 412 -7.02 26.92 -2.55
N CYS A 413 -7.98 27.78 -2.92
CA CYS A 413 -7.69 29.17 -3.23
C CYS A 413 -8.64 30.14 -2.49
N LYS A 414 -8.06 31.11 -1.77
CA LYS A 414 -8.78 32.15 -1.00
C LYS A 414 -8.33 33.59 -1.31
N SER A 415 -7.85 33.83 -2.53
CA SER A 415 -7.50 35.19 -3.01
C SER A 415 -8.74 35.96 -3.47
N ASN A 416 -8.63 37.23 -3.88
CA ASN A 416 -9.76 37.94 -4.50
C ASN A 416 -10.15 37.36 -5.88
N THR A 417 -9.15 36.96 -6.68
CA THR A 417 -9.29 36.24 -7.96
C THR A 417 -8.46 34.97 -7.94
N CYS A 418 -9.05 33.85 -8.33
CA CYS A 418 -8.41 32.53 -8.36
C CYS A 418 -8.58 31.84 -9.70
N VAL A 419 -7.49 31.32 -10.25
CA VAL A 419 -7.47 30.43 -11.40
C VAL A 419 -6.87 29.10 -10.96
N GLN A 420 -7.59 28.01 -11.18
CA GLN A 420 -7.16 26.64 -10.86
C GLN A 420 -7.25 25.81 -12.14
N ASP A 421 -6.10 25.37 -12.66
CA ASP A 421 -5.99 24.57 -13.89
C ASP A 421 -5.41 23.20 -13.54
N CYS A 422 -6.21 22.15 -13.67
CA CYS A 422 -5.79 20.77 -13.49
C CYS A 422 -5.79 20.02 -14.83
N ARG A 423 -4.60 19.84 -15.38
CA ARG A 423 -4.36 19.12 -16.63
C ARG A 423 -4.13 17.62 -16.45
N GLY A 424 -3.78 17.21 -15.23
CA GLY A 424 -3.80 15.81 -14.81
C GLY A 424 -5.21 15.29 -14.51
N ALA A 425 -5.31 14.14 -13.85
CA ALA A 425 -6.59 13.49 -13.53
C ALA A 425 -6.93 13.54 -12.03
N ASP A 426 -8.20 13.39 -11.68
CA ASP A 426 -8.69 13.21 -10.30
C ASP A 426 -8.31 14.34 -9.31
N CYS A 427 -8.35 15.60 -9.75
CA CYS A 427 -8.05 16.74 -8.88
C CYS A 427 -9.25 17.13 -8.00
N GLU A 428 -8.96 17.54 -6.75
CA GLU A 428 -9.94 18.20 -5.89
C GLU A 428 -9.66 19.70 -5.82
N MET A 429 -10.57 20.52 -6.35
CA MET A 429 -10.44 21.97 -6.43
C MET A 429 -11.50 22.67 -5.58
N GLU A 430 -11.09 23.58 -4.70
CA GLU A 430 -11.98 24.39 -3.86
C GLU A 430 -11.60 25.88 -3.95
N CYS A 431 -12.58 26.70 -4.36
CA CYS A 431 -12.42 28.14 -4.50
C CYS A 431 -13.33 28.94 -3.54
N GLN A 432 -12.73 29.91 -2.87
CA GLN A 432 -13.40 30.85 -1.95
C GLN A 432 -13.15 32.33 -2.33
N ALA A 433 -12.73 32.59 -3.58
CA ALA A 433 -12.46 33.93 -4.09
C ALA A 433 -13.71 34.66 -4.54
N LYS A 434 -13.65 35.98 -4.76
CA LYS A 434 -14.78 36.69 -5.40
C LYS A 434 -14.98 36.20 -6.83
N ASN A 435 -13.89 36.00 -7.57
CA ASN A 435 -13.90 35.47 -8.93
C ASN A 435 -13.08 34.17 -9.01
N CYS A 436 -13.71 33.10 -9.46
CA CYS A 436 -13.13 31.77 -9.56
C CYS A 436 -13.21 31.23 -10.99
N THR A 437 -12.09 30.71 -11.49
CA THR A 437 -12.03 29.89 -12.70
C THR A 437 -11.39 28.56 -12.36
N GLN A 438 -12.10 27.46 -12.61
CA GLN A 438 -11.65 26.08 -12.37
C GLN A 438 -11.70 25.31 -13.69
N LEU A 439 -10.57 24.79 -14.16
CA LEU A 439 -10.44 24.07 -15.42
C LEU A 439 -9.90 22.66 -15.14
N CYS A 440 -10.54 21.65 -15.70
CA CYS A 440 -10.14 20.25 -15.61
C CYS A 440 -10.14 19.56 -16.99
N PRO A 441 -9.20 19.91 -17.89
CA PRO A 441 -9.08 19.22 -19.18
C PRO A 441 -8.58 17.77 -19.10
N GLY A 442 -8.13 17.29 -17.93
CA GLY A 442 -7.67 15.90 -17.74
C GLY A 442 -8.70 14.92 -17.18
N GLY A 443 -9.92 15.39 -16.82
CA GLY A 443 -11.02 14.55 -16.34
C GLY A 443 -10.89 14.06 -14.89
N GLY A 444 -11.98 13.51 -14.33
CA GLY A 444 -11.99 12.93 -12.97
C GLY A 444 -12.07 13.96 -11.83
N CYS A 445 -12.18 15.26 -12.13
CA CYS A 445 -12.08 16.29 -11.11
C CYS A 445 -13.36 16.51 -10.30
N ARG A 446 -13.15 16.90 -9.04
CA ARG A 446 -14.18 17.47 -8.17
C ARG A 446 -13.92 18.96 -7.98
N MET A 447 -14.82 19.79 -8.48
CA MET A 447 -14.67 21.25 -8.51
C MET A 447 -15.73 21.91 -7.64
N ARG A 448 -15.29 22.71 -6.68
CA ARG A 448 -16.18 23.39 -5.73
C ARG A 448 -15.96 24.89 -5.67
N CYS A 449 -17.05 25.65 -5.80
CA CYS A 449 -17.12 27.08 -5.49
C CYS A 449 -18.03 27.30 -4.28
N THR A 450 -17.51 27.93 -3.22
CA THR A 450 -18.28 28.18 -2.00
C THR A 450 -19.29 29.33 -2.13
N SER A 451 -20.20 29.48 -1.17
CA SER A 451 -21.22 30.54 -1.16
C SER A 451 -20.68 31.97 -1.05
N ARG A 452 -19.37 32.13 -0.79
CA ARG A 452 -18.69 33.43 -0.76
C ARG A 452 -18.29 33.94 -2.13
N VAL A 453 -18.38 33.09 -3.16
CA VAL A 453 -17.92 33.40 -4.52
C VAL A 453 -18.98 34.22 -5.26
N GLU A 454 -18.57 35.28 -5.97
CA GLU A 454 -19.49 36.09 -6.77
C GLU A 454 -19.64 35.51 -8.18
N ASN A 455 -18.52 35.24 -8.86
CA ASN A 455 -18.52 34.65 -10.19
C ASN A 455 -17.67 33.37 -10.19
N CYS A 456 -18.25 32.24 -10.57
CA CYS A 456 -17.56 30.97 -10.69
C CYS A 456 -17.74 30.41 -12.09
N ILE A 457 -16.62 30.11 -12.75
CA ILE A 457 -16.56 29.41 -14.04
C ILE A 457 -15.89 28.07 -13.78
N GLN A 458 -16.53 26.98 -14.19
CA GLN A 458 -16.01 25.63 -14.06
C GLN A 458 -16.05 24.94 -15.43
N ALA A 459 -14.96 24.29 -15.84
CA ALA A 459 -14.93 23.53 -17.07
C ALA A 459 -14.23 22.17 -16.90
N CYS A 460 -14.74 21.12 -17.51
CA CYS A 460 -14.17 19.76 -17.42
C CYS A 460 -14.38 18.95 -18.69
N ASP A 461 -13.41 18.12 -19.07
CA ASP A 461 -13.51 17.18 -20.20
C ASP A 461 -14.07 15.82 -19.72
N PRO A 462 -15.35 15.50 -20.03
CA PRO A 462 -15.99 14.27 -19.54
C PRO A 462 -15.49 13.01 -20.24
N ASN A 463 -14.80 13.12 -21.38
CA ASN A 463 -14.29 11.97 -22.12
C ASN A 463 -13.05 11.35 -21.46
N LYS A 464 -12.40 12.07 -20.55
CA LYS A 464 -11.18 11.63 -19.85
C LYS A 464 -11.39 11.19 -18.41
N GLY A 465 -12.56 11.44 -17.82
CA GLY A 465 -12.93 10.99 -16.48
C GLY A 465 -14.17 11.68 -15.94
N GLU A 466 -14.74 11.16 -14.86
CA GLU A 466 -15.99 11.68 -14.27
C GLU A 466 -15.81 13.09 -13.68
N CYS A 467 -16.63 14.05 -14.12
CA CYS A 467 -16.55 15.44 -13.70
C CYS A 467 -17.63 15.78 -12.67
N THR A 468 -17.24 16.25 -11.48
CA THR A 468 -18.19 16.72 -10.44
C THR A 468 -18.11 18.24 -10.28
N PHE A 469 -19.24 18.92 -10.49
CA PHE A 469 -19.39 20.37 -10.33
C PHE A 469 -20.25 20.68 -9.09
N ASP A 470 -19.69 21.43 -8.14
CA ASP A 470 -20.35 21.87 -6.90
C ASP A 470 -20.26 23.40 -6.78
N CYS A 471 -21.20 24.11 -7.40
CA CYS A 471 -21.19 25.58 -7.45
C CYS A 471 -22.26 26.21 -6.55
N HIS A 472 -21.82 26.95 -5.53
CA HIS A 472 -22.68 27.75 -4.65
C HIS A 472 -22.49 29.26 -4.83
N ALA A 473 -21.80 29.70 -5.87
CA ALA A 473 -21.52 31.12 -6.13
C ALA A 473 -22.78 31.93 -6.48
N LYS A 474 -22.71 33.27 -6.42
CA LYS A 474 -23.81 34.14 -6.89
C LYS A 474 -24.10 33.93 -8.38
N LYS A 475 -23.07 33.71 -9.19
CA LYS A 475 -23.16 33.35 -10.62
C LYS A 475 -22.29 32.15 -10.91
N CYS A 476 -22.88 31.12 -11.50
CA CYS A 476 -22.21 29.89 -11.91
C CYS A 476 -22.29 29.73 -13.43
N SER A 477 -21.14 29.48 -14.06
CA SER A 477 -21.05 29.09 -15.46
C SER A 477 -20.30 27.76 -15.53
N VAL A 478 -20.91 26.76 -16.14
CA VAL A 478 -20.35 25.41 -16.25
C VAL A 478 -20.24 25.04 -17.72
N THR A 479 -19.10 24.47 -18.10
CA THR A 479 -18.82 24.08 -19.49
C THR A 479 -18.23 22.67 -19.53
N MET A 480 -18.74 21.83 -20.42
CA MET A 480 -18.08 20.57 -20.76
C MET A 480 -17.13 20.85 -21.93
N LEU A 481 -15.86 20.47 -21.77
CA LEU A 481 -14.78 20.74 -22.73
C LEU A 481 -14.76 19.76 -23.90
#